data_AF-A0A519U1L0-F1
#
_entry.id   AF-A0A519U1L0-F1
#
_cell.length_a   1.000
_cell.length_b   1.000
_cell.length_c   1.000
_cell.angle_alpha   90.00
_cell.angle_beta   90.00
_cell.angle_gamma   90.00
#
_symmetry.space_group_name_H-M   'P 1'
#
loop_
_entity.id
_entity.type
_entity.pdbx_description
1 polymer ?
#
loop_
_entity_poly.entity_id
_entity_poly.type
_entity_poly.pdbx_seq_one_letter_code
_entity_poly.pdbx_strand_id
1 'polypeptide(L)'
;MEKSVRNLVVALACLLGLLGIGAFAAFRQAHRPVAEIVVNVANDADNYFISERGVTALLTDGGKEPVIGTVPEGNRLRVLETRLKAHPFVRSAQVYRDLAGNLHADIHQNHPIARLVHADDRLDSYVDAEGKRLPLSPLYTARVATVSRAGGGALSAAFFQDSTARGYLDFLRYVDEHPFWRAQVAEVFVEPGGKLSFTPSRSATNE
;
A
#
# COMPACT_ATOMS: atom_id res chain seq x y z
N MET A 1 29.40 55.04 22.18
CA MET A 1 29.36 53.60 22.53
C MET A 1 27.95 53.13 22.96
N GLU A 2 27.15 53.97 23.65
CA GLU A 2 25.81 53.60 24.13
C GLU A 2 24.75 53.24 23.06
N LYS A 3 24.78 53.90 21.89
CA LYS A 3 23.77 53.68 20.84
C LYS A 3 23.85 52.26 20.24
N SER A 4 25.06 51.70 20.06
CA SER A 4 25.22 50.32 19.58
C SER A 4 24.75 49.29 20.59
N VAL A 5 24.98 49.52 21.90
CA VAL A 5 24.52 48.61 22.95
C VAL A 5 22.99 48.59 23.04
N ARG A 6 22.35 49.78 22.96
CA ARG A 6 20.88 49.86 22.93
C ARG A 6 20.28 49.15 21.72
N ASN A 7 20.86 49.34 20.54
CA ASN A 7 20.40 48.68 19.32
C ASN A 7 20.59 47.15 19.40
N LEU A 8 21.68 46.68 20.02
CA LEU A 8 21.93 45.26 20.26
C LEU A 8 20.89 44.65 21.21
N VAL A 9 20.55 45.33 22.31
CA VAL A 9 19.52 44.89 23.26
C VAL A 9 18.14 44.84 22.58
N VAL A 10 17.79 45.85 21.79
CA VAL A 10 16.53 45.87 21.02
C VAL A 10 16.51 44.74 20.00
N ALA A 11 17.59 44.51 19.26
CA ALA A 11 17.69 43.41 18.30
C ALA A 11 17.56 42.03 18.97
N LEU A 12 18.18 41.85 20.14
CA LEU A 12 18.07 40.61 20.92
C LEU A 12 16.65 40.39 21.45
N ALA A 13 15.99 41.45 21.94
CA ALA A 13 14.60 41.39 22.37
C ALA A 13 13.64 41.05 21.22
N CYS A 14 13.85 41.63 20.04
CA CYS A 14 13.10 41.28 18.84
C CYS A 14 13.32 39.82 18.42
N LEU A 15 14.57 39.34 18.46
CA LEU A 15 14.89 37.95 18.14
C LEU A 15 14.22 36.98 19.11
N LEU A 16 14.28 37.25 20.42
CA LEU A 16 13.60 36.44 21.44
C LEU A 16 12.08 36.48 21.26
N GLY A 17 11.51 37.63 20.91
CA GLY A 17 10.09 37.76 20.58
C GLY A 17 9.67 36.88 19.40
N LEU A 18 10.44 36.91 18.30
CA LEU A 18 10.19 36.07 17.12
C LEU A 18 10.29 34.58 17.45
N LEU A 19 11.31 34.18 18.22
CA LEU A 19 11.46 32.80 18.69
C LEU A 19 10.29 32.37 19.58
N GLY A 20 9.83 33.24 20.47
CA GLY A 20 8.68 32.99 21.35
C GLY A 20 7.38 32.79 20.58
N ILE A 21 7.10 33.64 19.58
CA ILE A 21 5.93 33.49 18.70
C ILE A 21 6.03 32.18 17.91
N GLY A 22 7.20 31.85 17.37
CA GLY A 22 7.44 30.60 16.65
C GLY A 22 7.21 29.36 17.53
N ALA A 23 7.75 29.37 18.75
CA ALA A 23 7.56 28.29 19.71
C ALA A 23 6.09 28.12 20.14
N PHE A 24 5.39 29.23 20.40
CA PHE A 24 3.97 29.20 20.75
C PHE A 24 3.09 28.70 19.59
N ALA A 25 3.38 29.13 18.36
CA ALA A 25 2.70 28.64 17.17
C ALA A 25 2.92 27.13 16.96
N ALA A 26 4.16 26.65 17.11
CA ALA A 26 4.49 25.23 17.03
C ALA A 26 3.79 24.41 18.13
N PHE A 27 3.77 24.90 19.37
CA PHE A 27 3.09 24.24 20.48
C PHE A 27 1.58 24.14 20.25
N ARG A 28 0.94 25.24 19.83
CA ARG A 28 -0.49 25.25 19.50
C ARG A 28 -0.82 24.30 18.34
N GLN A 29 0.07 24.20 17.35
CA GLN A 29 -0.11 23.29 16.23
C GLN A 29 0.02 21.82 16.66
N ALA A 30 1.01 21.49 17.49
CA ALA A 30 1.22 20.12 17.99
C ALA A 30 0.02 19.62 18.81
N HIS A 31 -0.62 20.49 19.59
CA HIS A 31 -1.75 20.15 20.45
C HIS A 31 -3.13 20.31 19.79
N ARG A 32 -3.19 20.66 18.50
CA ARG A 32 -4.47 20.76 17.79
C ARG A 32 -5.08 19.35 17.63
N PRO A 33 -6.35 19.11 17.98
CA PRO A 33 -6.99 17.82 17.76
C PRO A 33 -7.19 17.55 16.26
N VAL A 34 -7.29 16.27 15.89
CA VAL A 34 -7.65 15.87 14.52
C VAL A 34 -9.10 16.25 14.22
N ALA A 35 -9.31 17.07 13.19
CA ALA A 35 -10.64 17.52 12.78
C ALA A 35 -11.36 16.48 11.89
N GLU A 36 -10.66 15.99 10.88
CA GLU A 36 -11.19 15.08 9.87
C GLU A 36 -10.11 14.09 9.41
N ILE A 37 -10.54 12.95 8.84
CA ILE A 37 -9.66 11.98 8.18
C ILE A 37 -9.91 12.05 6.68
N VAL A 38 -8.88 12.42 5.93
CA VAL A 38 -8.87 12.43 4.46
C VAL A 38 -8.09 11.21 3.99
N VAL A 39 -8.72 10.37 3.18
CA VAL A 39 -8.11 9.15 2.65
C VAL A 39 -7.87 9.31 1.16
N ASN A 40 -6.62 9.15 0.73
CA ASN A 40 -6.26 9.12 -0.68
C ASN A 40 -5.74 7.73 -1.03
N VAL A 41 -6.44 7.02 -1.91
CA VAL A 41 -6.01 5.70 -2.41
C VAL A 41 -5.49 5.87 -3.83
N ALA A 42 -4.20 5.62 -4.04
CA ALA A 42 -3.61 5.60 -5.38
C ALA A 42 -4.18 4.39 -6.15
N ASN A 43 -5.02 4.68 -7.14
CA ASN A 43 -5.69 3.70 -8.00
C ASN A 43 -5.08 3.72 -9.39
N ASP A 44 -3.87 3.16 -9.52
CA ASP A 44 -3.15 3.20 -10.79
C ASP A 44 -3.66 2.17 -11.82
N ALA A 45 -4.55 1.25 -11.43
CA ALA A 45 -4.93 0.09 -12.24
C ALA A 45 -6.39 -0.42 -12.05
N ASP A 46 -7.36 0.47 -11.78
CA ASP A 46 -8.79 0.11 -11.57
C ASP A 46 -8.99 -1.01 -10.52
N ASN A 47 -8.16 -1.01 -9.47
CA ASN A 47 -8.16 -2.04 -8.44
C ASN A 47 -8.86 -1.54 -7.17
N TYR A 48 -9.95 -2.21 -6.78
CA TYR A 48 -10.77 -1.85 -5.61
C TYR A 48 -10.57 -2.81 -4.43
N PHE A 49 -9.31 -3.21 -4.15
CA PHE A 49 -9.01 -4.14 -3.07
C PHE A 49 -9.28 -3.55 -1.69
N ILE A 50 -9.16 -2.22 -1.56
CA ILE A 50 -9.43 -1.47 -0.34
C ILE A 50 -10.32 -0.27 -0.67
N SER A 51 -11.34 -0.04 0.16
CA SER A 51 -12.18 1.15 0.07
C SER A 51 -11.78 2.19 1.12
N GLU A 52 -12.11 3.45 0.90
CA GLU A 52 -11.91 4.53 1.87
C GLU A 52 -12.51 4.18 3.25
N ARG A 53 -13.74 3.63 3.27
CA ARG A 53 -14.38 3.12 4.49
C ARG A 53 -13.56 2.04 5.19
N GLY A 54 -12.94 1.14 4.42
CA GLY A 54 -12.03 0.13 4.93
C GLY A 54 -10.78 0.75 5.56
N VAL A 55 -10.19 1.77 4.93
CA VAL A 55 -9.04 2.52 5.47
C VAL A 55 -9.42 3.23 6.76
N THR A 56 -10.55 3.92 6.81
CA THR A 56 -11.04 4.59 8.03
C THR A 56 -11.30 3.59 9.15
N ALA A 57 -11.87 2.43 8.84
CA ALA A 57 -12.06 1.34 9.79
C ALA A 57 -10.72 0.81 10.31
N LEU A 58 -9.71 0.64 9.44
CA LEU A 58 -8.37 0.25 9.87
C LEU A 58 -7.75 1.31 10.78
N LEU A 59 -7.80 2.59 10.41
CA LEU A 59 -7.27 3.68 11.25
C LEU A 59 -7.89 3.70 12.65
N THR A 60 -9.20 3.49 12.73
CA THR A 60 -9.96 3.54 13.99
C THR A 60 -10.02 2.22 14.76
N ASP A 61 -9.31 1.18 14.30
CA ASP A 61 -9.42 -0.19 14.83
C ASP A 61 -10.87 -0.68 14.94
N GLY A 62 -11.64 -0.48 13.87
CA GLY A 62 -13.07 -0.80 13.81
C GLY A 62 -13.92 0.07 14.74
N GLY A 63 -13.44 1.27 15.10
CA GLY A 63 -14.12 2.21 15.99
C GLY A 63 -13.72 2.11 17.47
N LYS A 64 -12.82 1.18 17.83
CA LYS A 64 -12.34 1.05 19.22
C LYS A 64 -11.39 2.15 19.62
N GLU A 65 -10.65 2.69 18.67
CA GLU A 65 -9.69 3.75 18.89
C GLU A 65 -10.06 4.97 18.04
N PRO A 66 -10.80 5.95 18.61
CA PRO A 66 -11.17 7.13 17.86
C PRO A 66 -9.91 7.91 17.46
N VAL A 67 -9.82 8.25 16.19
CA VAL A 67 -8.70 9.06 15.66
C VAL A 67 -9.12 10.53 15.60
N ILE A 68 -10.37 10.80 15.21
CA ILE A 68 -10.97 12.14 15.23
C ILE A 68 -11.08 12.63 16.67
N GLY A 69 -10.77 13.91 16.89
CA GLY A 69 -10.78 14.54 18.21
C GLY A 69 -9.57 14.22 19.09
N THR A 70 -8.70 13.29 18.68
CA THR A 70 -7.47 12.99 19.44
C THR A 70 -6.33 13.92 19.04
N VAL A 71 -5.45 14.22 20.00
CA VAL A 71 -4.17 14.86 19.74
C VAL A 71 -3.19 13.74 19.37
N PRO A 72 -2.64 13.72 18.15
CA PRO A 72 -1.67 12.71 17.79
C PRO A 72 -0.34 13.02 18.47
N GLU A 73 -0.04 12.26 19.50
CA GLU A 73 1.27 12.24 20.14
C GLU A 73 2.31 11.59 19.21
N GLY A 74 3.59 11.95 19.37
CA GLY A 74 4.62 11.73 18.34
C GLY A 74 4.72 10.30 17.77
N ASN A 75 4.45 9.25 18.55
CA ASN A 75 4.50 7.88 18.02
C ASN A 75 3.21 7.42 17.32
N ARG A 76 2.09 8.13 17.51
CA ARG A 76 0.75 7.65 17.12
C ARG A 76 0.59 7.59 15.62
N LEU A 77 1.15 8.55 14.88
CA LEU A 77 1.13 8.52 13.41
C LEU A 77 1.80 7.24 12.87
N ARG A 78 2.95 6.86 13.44
CA ARG A 78 3.67 5.64 13.06
C ARG A 78 2.89 4.37 13.41
N VAL A 79 2.14 4.38 14.51
CA VAL A 79 1.23 3.28 14.87
C VAL A 79 0.11 3.16 13.83
N LEU A 80 -0.52 4.27 13.44
CA LEU A 80 -1.55 4.30 12.41
C LEU A 80 -1.03 3.79 11.06
N GLU A 81 0.17 4.23 10.63
CA GLU A 81 0.81 3.71 9.43
C GLU A 81 1.07 2.20 9.50
N THR A 82 1.56 1.72 10.64
CA THR A 82 1.84 0.29 10.84
C THR A 82 0.55 -0.52 10.78
N ARG A 83 -0.54 -0.01 11.37
CA ARG A 83 -1.86 -0.62 11.33
C ARG A 83 -2.40 -0.72 9.91
N LEU A 84 -2.21 0.33 9.10
CA LEU A 84 -2.57 0.30 7.68
C LEU A 84 -1.73 -0.71 6.89
N LYS A 85 -0.41 -0.74 7.10
CA LYS A 85 0.52 -1.69 6.45
C LYS A 85 0.29 -3.15 6.85
N ALA A 86 -0.42 -3.41 7.95
CA ALA A 86 -0.81 -4.76 8.34
C ALA A 86 -1.86 -5.37 7.39
N HIS A 87 -2.60 -4.55 6.64
CA HIS A 87 -3.54 -5.04 5.65
C HIS A 87 -2.81 -5.57 4.41
N PRO A 88 -3.09 -6.80 3.94
CA PRO A 88 -2.30 -7.45 2.88
C PRO A 88 -2.21 -6.67 1.55
N PHE A 89 -3.29 -5.97 1.20
CA PHE A 89 -3.37 -5.17 -0.02
C PHE A 89 -2.79 -3.75 0.12
N VAL A 90 -2.17 -3.40 1.25
CA VAL A 90 -1.44 -2.13 1.43
C VAL A 90 0.04 -2.39 1.23
N ARG A 91 0.61 -1.87 0.14
CA ARG A 91 2.05 -1.94 -0.12
C ARG A 91 2.80 -0.93 0.73
N SER A 92 2.32 0.30 0.73
CA SER A 92 2.81 1.37 1.60
C SER A 92 1.67 2.29 2.00
N ALA A 93 1.83 2.91 3.17
CA ALA A 93 0.90 3.88 3.71
C ALA A 93 1.70 4.98 4.39
N GLN A 94 1.29 6.22 4.16
CA GLN A 94 1.85 7.42 4.78
C GLN A 94 0.72 8.15 5.50
N VAL A 95 0.92 8.46 6.78
CA VAL A 95 -0.08 9.19 7.57
C VAL A 95 0.56 10.46 8.10
N TYR A 96 -0.05 11.60 7.79
CA TYR A 96 0.44 12.91 8.21
C TYR A 96 -0.71 13.86 8.49
N ARG A 97 -0.38 15.04 9.02
CA ARG A 97 -1.35 16.10 9.28
C ARG A 97 -1.05 17.33 8.48
N ASP A 98 -2.11 17.99 8.05
CA ASP A 98 -2.01 19.32 7.45
C ASP A 98 -2.05 20.44 8.51
N LEU A 99 -1.86 21.67 8.04
CA LEU A 99 -1.92 22.87 8.88
C LEU A 99 -3.34 23.18 9.39
N ALA A 100 -4.37 22.70 8.68
CA ALA A 100 -5.77 22.82 9.08
C ALA A 100 -6.16 21.87 10.23
N GLY A 101 -5.31 20.87 10.52
CA GLY A 101 -5.51 19.89 11.57
C GLY A 101 -6.17 18.60 11.09
N ASN A 102 -6.35 18.40 9.79
CA ASN A 102 -6.86 17.17 9.21
C ASN A 102 -5.74 16.11 9.15
N LEU A 103 -6.14 14.85 9.28
CA LEU A 103 -5.26 13.70 9.14
C LEU A 103 -5.39 13.13 7.72
N HIS A 104 -4.30 13.15 6.97
CA HIS A 104 -4.21 12.57 5.64
C HIS A 104 -3.63 11.17 5.72
N ALA A 105 -4.24 10.23 5.02
CA ALA A 105 -3.76 8.87 4.85
C ALA A 105 -3.62 8.55 3.36
N ASP A 106 -2.38 8.57 2.88
CA ASP A 106 -2.05 8.26 1.49
C ASP A 106 -1.67 6.77 1.41
N ILE A 107 -2.44 6.01 0.63
CA ILE A 107 -2.35 4.55 0.53
C ILE A 107 -1.92 4.16 -0.89
N HIS A 108 -0.83 3.42 -0.99
CA HIS A 108 -0.46 2.71 -2.21
C HIS A 108 -0.87 1.25 -2.10
N GLN A 109 -1.76 0.83 -3.00
CA GLN A 109 -2.25 -0.54 -3.01
C GLN A 109 -1.20 -1.50 -3.58
N ASN A 110 -1.20 -2.71 -3.05
CA ASN A 110 -0.45 -3.81 -3.63
C ASN A 110 -1.29 -4.45 -4.75
N HIS A 111 -0.68 -4.65 -5.92
CA HIS A 111 -1.36 -5.25 -7.06
C HIS A 111 -0.91 -6.70 -7.25
N PRO A 112 -1.85 -7.64 -7.44
CA PRO A 112 -1.48 -8.99 -7.83
C PRO A 112 -1.04 -8.99 -9.31
N ILE A 113 -0.06 -9.83 -9.63
CA ILE A 113 0.40 -10.08 -11.01
C ILE A 113 -0.01 -11.47 -11.51
N ALA A 114 -0.33 -12.38 -10.59
CA ALA A 114 -0.72 -13.75 -10.90
C ALA A 114 -1.62 -14.33 -9.80
N ARG A 115 -2.47 -15.31 -10.16
CA ARG A 115 -3.29 -16.09 -9.23
C ARG A 115 -2.80 -17.53 -9.15
N LEU A 116 -2.41 -18.00 -7.98
CA LEU A 116 -2.09 -19.39 -7.72
C LEU A 116 -3.39 -20.18 -7.55
N VAL A 117 -3.61 -21.16 -8.41
CA VAL A 117 -4.80 -22.02 -8.40
C VAL A 117 -4.42 -23.40 -7.90
N HIS A 118 -5.25 -23.95 -7.01
CA HIS A 118 -5.09 -25.27 -6.42
C HIS A 118 -6.28 -26.17 -6.75
N ALA A 119 -6.14 -27.48 -6.51
CA ALA A 119 -7.27 -28.40 -6.60
C ALA A 119 -8.35 -28.12 -5.54
N ASP A 120 -7.95 -27.50 -4.41
CA ASP A 120 -8.87 -26.92 -3.42
C ASP A 120 -8.81 -25.40 -3.55
N ASP A 121 -9.88 -24.81 -4.12
CA ASP A 121 -10.02 -23.37 -4.34
C ASP A 121 -9.86 -22.55 -3.05
N ARG A 122 -10.00 -23.15 -1.86
CA ARG A 122 -9.78 -22.46 -0.57
C ARG A 122 -8.31 -22.09 -0.34
N LEU A 123 -7.40 -22.74 -1.06
CA LEU A 123 -5.95 -22.48 -0.99
C LEU A 123 -5.49 -21.43 -2.00
N ASP A 124 -6.38 -21.01 -2.90
CA ASP A 124 -6.08 -19.99 -3.90
C ASP A 124 -5.59 -18.71 -3.25
N SER A 125 -4.61 -18.11 -3.90
CA SER A 125 -4.06 -16.84 -3.48
C SER A 125 -3.45 -16.12 -4.65
N TYR A 126 -3.29 -14.82 -4.52
CA TYR A 126 -2.55 -14.03 -5.48
C TYR A 126 -1.07 -13.97 -5.08
N VAL A 127 -0.25 -13.59 -6.06
CA VAL A 127 1.16 -13.24 -5.88
C VAL A 127 1.38 -11.85 -6.46
N ASP A 128 2.09 -10.99 -5.74
CA ASP A 128 2.49 -9.65 -6.18
C ASP A 128 3.81 -9.66 -6.98
N ALA A 129 4.22 -8.48 -7.45
CA ALA A 129 5.43 -8.30 -8.25
C ALA A 129 6.72 -8.70 -7.50
N GLU A 130 6.69 -8.72 -6.17
CA GLU A 130 7.78 -9.16 -5.30
C GLU A 130 7.70 -10.65 -4.93
N GLY A 131 6.75 -11.40 -5.48
CA GLY A 131 6.58 -12.83 -5.21
C GLY A 131 5.92 -13.12 -3.85
N LYS A 132 5.36 -12.12 -3.17
CA LYS A 132 4.70 -12.28 -1.87
C LYS A 132 3.24 -12.68 -2.05
N ARG A 133 2.77 -13.51 -1.13
CA ARG A 133 1.39 -13.98 -1.10
C ARG A 133 0.43 -12.85 -0.75
N LEU A 134 -0.65 -12.74 -1.52
CA LEU A 134 -1.82 -11.92 -1.26
C LEU A 134 -3.06 -12.81 -1.13
N PRO A 135 -3.93 -12.61 -0.13
CA PRO A 135 -5.17 -13.37 -0.03
C PRO A 135 -6.13 -12.99 -1.18
N LEU A 136 -7.19 -13.77 -1.39
CA LEU A 136 -8.29 -13.33 -2.25
C LEU A 136 -9.07 -12.20 -1.57
N SER A 137 -9.49 -11.20 -2.33
CA SER A 137 -10.38 -10.15 -1.83
C SER A 137 -11.83 -10.49 -2.10
N PRO A 138 -12.74 -10.33 -1.12
CA PRO A 138 -14.17 -10.45 -1.36
C PRO A 138 -14.74 -9.27 -2.17
N LEU A 139 -14.00 -8.16 -2.27
CA LEU A 139 -14.45 -6.94 -2.93
C LEU A 139 -14.12 -6.93 -4.42
N TYR A 140 -13.06 -7.62 -4.83
CA TYR A 140 -12.54 -7.53 -6.18
C TYR A 140 -11.77 -8.79 -6.62
N THR A 141 -11.99 -9.18 -7.87
CA THR A 141 -11.24 -10.27 -8.52
C THR A 141 -10.34 -9.67 -9.60
N ALA A 142 -9.02 -9.81 -9.42
CA ALA A 142 -8.06 -9.31 -10.39
C ALA A 142 -8.05 -10.15 -11.67
N ARG A 143 -7.95 -9.45 -12.81
CA ARG A 143 -7.76 -10.05 -14.13
C ARG A 143 -6.28 -10.31 -14.39
N VAL A 144 -5.75 -11.35 -13.79
CA VAL A 144 -4.34 -11.79 -13.90
C VAL A 144 -4.26 -13.23 -14.38
N ALA A 145 -3.11 -13.62 -14.93
CA ALA A 145 -2.88 -15.00 -15.34
C ALA A 145 -2.97 -15.95 -14.14
N THR A 146 -3.54 -17.14 -14.35
CA THR A 146 -3.53 -18.20 -13.34
C THR A 146 -2.25 -19.01 -13.45
N VAL A 147 -1.74 -19.50 -12.32
CA VAL A 147 -0.52 -20.30 -12.25
C VAL A 147 -0.81 -21.54 -11.43
N SER A 148 -0.47 -22.70 -11.98
CA SER A 148 -0.60 -23.98 -11.29
C SER A 148 0.57 -24.90 -11.67
N ARG A 149 0.71 -26.03 -10.96
CA ARG A 149 1.67 -27.06 -11.34
C ARG A 149 1.00 -28.05 -12.29
N ALA A 150 1.67 -28.39 -13.39
CA ALA A 150 1.20 -29.44 -14.28
C ALA A 150 1.05 -30.75 -13.50
N GLY A 151 -0.13 -31.37 -13.58
CA GLY A 151 -0.47 -32.56 -12.78
C GLY A 151 -1.09 -32.28 -11.40
N GLY A 152 -1.42 -31.03 -11.07
CA GLY A 152 -2.27 -30.69 -9.91
C GLY A 152 -1.55 -30.64 -8.56
N GLY A 153 -0.21 -30.60 -8.54
CA GLY A 153 0.55 -30.40 -7.30
C GLY A 153 0.34 -29.00 -6.72
N ALA A 154 0.42 -28.87 -5.38
CA ALA A 154 0.32 -27.57 -4.73
C ALA A 154 1.50 -26.65 -5.11
N LEU A 155 1.20 -25.39 -5.40
CA LEU A 155 2.17 -24.35 -5.71
C LEU A 155 2.00 -23.21 -4.72
N SER A 156 2.94 -23.09 -3.77
CA SER A 156 2.88 -22.04 -2.76
C SER A 156 3.58 -20.76 -3.25
N ALA A 157 3.16 -19.61 -2.74
CA ALA A 157 3.82 -18.33 -3.02
C ALA A 157 5.31 -18.33 -2.60
N ALA A 158 5.68 -19.14 -1.60
CA ALA A 158 7.07 -19.30 -1.18
C ALA A 158 7.97 -19.83 -2.31
N PHE A 159 7.40 -20.52 -3.30
CA PHE A 159 8.11 -20.90 -4.52
C PHE A 159 8.77 -19.68 -5.17
N PHE A 160 8.04 -18.58 -5.36
CA PHE A 160 8.53 -17.38 -6.05
C PHE A 160 9.56 -16.57 -5.26
N GLN A 161 9.74 -16.87 -3.97
CA GLN A 161 10.77 -16.25 -3.12
C GLN A 161 12.10 -17.01 -3.18
N ASP A 162 12.12 -18.23 -3.71
CA ASP A 162 13.37 -18.96 -3.93
C ASP A 162 14.17 -18.30 -5.06
N SER A 163 15.48 -18.16 -4.84
CA SER A 163 16.46 -17.78 -5.85
C SER A 163 16.34 -18.55 -7.18
N THR A 164 15.99 -19.83 -7.11
CA THR A 164 15.80 -20.70 -8.28
C THR A 164 14.56 -20.34 -9.08
N ALA A 165 13.59 -19.66 -8.45
CA ALA A 165 12.29 -19.37 -9.04
C ALA A 165 12.11 -17.92 -9.51
N ARG A 166 13.14 -17.07 -9.39
CA ARG A 166 13.08 -15.67 -9.85
C ARG A 166 12.71 -15.56 -11.33
N GLY A 167 13.18 -16.49 -12.17
CA GLY A 167 12.85 -16.49 -13.60
C GLY A 167 11.35 -16.65 -13.88
N TYR A 168 10.61 -17.39 -13.05
CA TYR A 168 9.15 -17.49 -13.17
C TYR A 168 8.48 -16.17 -12.77
N LEU A 169 8.95 -15.54 -11.69
CA LEU A 169 8.43 -14.25 -11.23
C LEU A 169 8.69 -13.15 -12.26
N ASP A 170 9.89 -13.11 -12.85
CA ASP A 170 10.25 -12.17 -13.91
C ASP A 170 9.39 -12.35 -15.15
N PHE A 171 9.07 -13.60 -15.53
CA PHE A 171 8.14 -13.88 -16.62
C PHE A 171 6.73 -13.38 -16.30
N LEU A 172 6.19 -13.67 -15.11
CA LEU A 172 4.85 -13.21 -14.72
C LEU A 172 4.77 -11.68 -14.66
N ARG A 173 5.82 -11.02 -14.15
CA ARG A 173 5.91 -9.55 -14.18
C ARG A 173 5.91 -9.03 -15.60
N TYR A 174 6.70 -9.63 -16.50
CA TYR A 174 6.72 -9.26 -17.92
C TYR A 174 5.34 -9.41 -18.58
N VAL A 175 4.63 -10.50 -18.29
CA VAL A 175 3.26 -10.74 -18.79
C VAL A 175 2.31 -9.65 -18.28
N ASP A 176 2.36 -9.30 -17.00
CA ASP A 176 1.47 -8.29 -16.40
C ASP A 176 1.75 -6.87 -16.93
N GLU A 177 3.02 -6.50 -17.08
CA GLU A 177 3.47 -5.17 -17.54
C GLU A 177 3.19 -4.92 -19.03
N HIS A 178 3.06 -5.97 -19.85
CA HIS A 178 2.86 -5.84 -21.30
C HIS A 178 1.41 -6.16 -21.70
N PRO A 179 0.60 -5.17 -22.14
CA PRO A 179 -0.81 -5.37 -22.46
C PRO A 179 -1.07 -6.49 -23.49
N PHE A 180 -0.18 -6.63 -24.48
CA PHE A 180 -0.24 -7.71 -25.46
C PHE A 180 -0.14 -9.09 -24.79
N TRP A 181 0.86 -9.30 -23.94
CA TRP A 181 1.08 -10.58 -23.27
C TRP A 181 0.01 -10.86 -22.22
N ARG A 182 -0.42 -9.84 -21.47
CA ARG A 182 -1.53 -9.94 -20.54
C ARG A 182 -2.83 -10.38 -21.20
N ALA A 183 -3.08 -9.93 -22.44
CA ALA A 183 -4.25 -10.35 -23.22
C ALA A 183 -4.12 -11.77 -23.79
N GLN A 184 -2.89 -12.25 -23.98
CA GLN A 184 -2.61 -13.54 -24.60
C GLN A 184 -2.37 -14.67 -23.60
N VAL A 185 -1.87 -14.41 -22.39
CA VAL A 185 -1.50 -15.46 -21.43
C VAL A 185 -2.60 -15.59 -20.37
N ALA A 186 -3.40 -16.66 -20.43
CA ALA A 186 -4.48 -16.90 -19.47
C ALA A 186 -4.05 -17.82 -18.32
N GLU A 187 -3.42 -18.95 -18.65
CA GLU A 187 -3.02 -19.97 -17.68
C GLU A 187 -1.55 -20.33 -17.89
N VAL A 188 -0.79 -20.44 -16.81
CA VAL A 188 0.62 -20.81 -16.80
C VAL A 188 0.78 -22.08 -15.97
N PHE A 189 1.49 -23.06 -16.51
CA PHE A 189 1.79 -24.32 -15.85
C PHE A 189 3.28 -24.46 -15.64
N VAL A 190 3.66 -24.78 -14.40
CA VAL A 190 5.03 -25.18 -14.06
C VAL A 190 5.13 -26.69 -14.23
N GLU A 191 5.88 -27.13 -15.24
CA GLU A 191 6.09 -28.53 -15.57
C GLU A 191 7.18 -29.19 -14.69
N PRO A 192 7.18 -30.53 -14.56
CA PRO A 192 8.31 -31.26 -14.01
C PRO A 192 9.61 -30.90 -14.76
N GLY A 193 10.68 -30.61 -14.01
CA GLY A 193 11.96 -30.19 -14.58
C GLY A 193 12.08 -28.69 -14.88
N GLY A 194 11.09 -27.88 -14.48
CA GLY A 194 11.19 -26.41 -14.47
C GLY A 194 10.89 -25.73 -15.81
N LYS A 195 10.23 -26.43 -16.73
CA LYS A 195 9.72 -25.80 -17.95
C LYS A 195 8.41 -25.06 -17.66
N LEU A 196 8.17 -23.99 -18.39
CA LEU A 196 6.91 -23.26 -18.40
C LEU A 196 6.12 -23.62 -19.66
N SER A 197 4.86 -23.97 -19.49
CA SER A 197 3.87 -24.01 -20.56
C SER A 197 2.75 -23.02 -20.22
N PHE A 198 2.08 -22.47 -21.23
CA PHE A 198 0.95 -21.57 -21.00
C PHE A 198 -0.12 -21.75 -22.07
N THR A 199 -1.37 -21.54 -21.66
CA THR A 199 -2.53 -21.57 -22.54
C THR A 199 -2.86 -20.15 -22.97
N PRO A 200 -3.08 -19.90 -24.27
CA PRO A 200 -3.50 -18.60 -24.72
C PRO A 200 -4.91 -18.27 -24.23
N SER A 201 -5.15 -17.00 -23.90
CA SER A 201 -6.49 -16.49 -23.68
C SER A 201 -7.31 -16.72 -24.94
N ARG A 202 -8.51 -17.28 -24.80
CA ARG A 202 -9.46 -17.38 -25.91
C ARG A 202 -9.92 -15.97 -26.26
N SER A 203 -9.23 -15.30 -27.19
CA SER A 203 -9.93 -14.31 -28.01
C SER A 203 -10.95 -15.10 -28.83
N ALA A 204 -12.20 -14.65 -28.81
CA ALA A 204 -13.22 -15.20 -29.68
C ALA A 204 -12.73 -15.04 -31.13
N THR A 205 -12.27 -16.13 -31.74
CA THR A 205 -12.26 -16.27 -33.19
C THR A 205 -13.71 -16.50 -33.60
N ASN A 206 -14.46 -15.41 -33.71
CA ASN A 206 -15.69 -15.32 -34.46
C ASN A 206 -15.55 -14.09 -35.35
N GLU A 207 -14.87 -14.26 -36.48
CA GLU A 207 -15.25 -13.74 -37.81
C GLU A 207 -14.71 -14.69 -38.87
#